data_AF-A0A7G8Z9A7-F1
#
_entry.id   AF-A0A7G8Z9A7-F1
#
_cell.length_a   1.000
_cell.length_b   1.000
_cell.length_c   1.000
_cell.angle_alpha   90.00
_cell.angle_beta   90.00
_cell.angle_gamma   90.00
#
_symmetry.space_group_name_H-M   'P 1'
#
loop_
_entity.id
_entity.type
_entity.pdbx_description
1 polymer ?
#
loop_
_entity_poly.entity_id
_entity_poly.type
_entity_poly.pdbx_seq_one_letter_code
_entity_poly.pdbx_strand_id
1 'polypeptide(L)'
;MRFQTTNKINSTKKINKIGTKKAIKHMKWFFTLLGIWFLISKNTKTMKKFWISLVLIFNQSLLAFILVPSFVYVIYYEQDIKIKIALFGPIGVVVSCFLKYVAVIIRRKNINKCIEQLKIDWKTLRNKEEQDVMMKNLNHGVNITIFCATAIYIGGVSHQIFAPFLPGSIISIVRNSTGRPLIYPVYDMLFNTQTTPTYEIIYLSQVLIGIVVCTMAIATCNVSAIFVTHICGQVHIMMLKLTRLSDIHE
;
A
#
# COMPACT_ATOMS: atom_id res chain seq x y z
N MET A 1 47.72 -2.50 -11.74
CA MET A 1 46.98 -2.79 -10.49
C MET A 1 46.10 -1.65 -9.97
N ARG A 2 46.58 -0.40 -9.83
CA ARG A 2 45.78 0.71 -9.25
C ARG A 2 44.47 1.01 -10.00
N PHE A 3 44.50 1.03 -11.33
CA PHE A 3 43.33 1.27 -12.20
C PHE A 3 42.23 0.19 -12.14
N GLN A 4 42.60 -1.09 -12.03
CA GLN A 4 41.65 -2.19 -11.90
C GLN A 4 40.95 -2.17 -10.53
N THR A 5 41.67 -1.74 -9.48
CA THR A 5 41.14 -1.62 -8.12
C THR A 5 40.11 -0.48 -8.00
N THR A 6 40.40 0.69 -8.59
CA THR A 6 39.44 1.81 -8.67
C THR A 6 38.20 1.47 -9.48
N ASN A 7 38.35 0.78 -10.62
CA ASN A 7 37.20 0.35 -11.44
C ASN A 7 36.29 -0.64 -10.70
N LYS A 8 36.86 -1.59 -9.95
CA LYS A 8 36.10 -2.55 -9.14
C LYS A 8 35.33 -1.85 -8.00
N ILE A 9 35.98 -0.93 -7.27
CA ILE A 9 35.34 -0.15 -6.21
C ILE A 9 34.19 0.71 -6.75
N ASN A 10 34.39 1.34 -7.91
CA ASN A 10 33.37 2.16 -8.55
C ASN A 10 32.17 1.34 -9.04
N SER A 11 32.38 0.12 -9.55
CA SER A 11 31.28 -0.77 -9.95
C SER A 11 30.48 -1.26 -8.75
N THR A 12 31.13 -1.64 -7.65
CA THR A 12 30.47 -2.06 -6.40
C THR A 12 29.58 -0.94 -5.85
N LYS A 13 30.10 0.29 -5.76
CA LYS A 13 29.31 1.46 -5.31
C LYS A 13 28.11 1.74 -6.22
N LYS A 14 28.26 1.56 -7.52
CA LYS A 14 27.17 1.75 -8.50
C LYS A 14 26.04 0.76 -8.28
N ILE A 15 26.34 -0.53 -8.11
CA ILE A 15 25.35 -1.59 -7.87
C ILE A 15 24.60 -1.33 -6.55
N ASN A 16 25.32 -1.01 -5.47
CA ASN A 16 24.71 -0.71 -4.17
C ASN A 16 23.71 0.45 -4.25
N LYS A 17 24.05 1.50 -5.02
CA LYS A 17 23.16 2.64 -5.26
C LYS A 17 21.92 2.24 -6.07
N ILE A 18 22.05 1.34 -7.04
CA ILE A 18 20.93 0.82 -7.84
C ILE A 18 19.99 0.00 -6.96
N GLY A 19 20.52 -0.95 -6.17
CA GLY A 19 19.74 -1.79 -5.25
C GLY A 19 18.95 -0.96 -4.25
N THR A 20 19.62 -0.02 -3.59
CA THR A 20 18.98 0.92 -2.65
C THR A 20 17.83 1.71 -3.30
N LYS A 21 18.06 2.27 -4.50
CA LYS A 21 17.03 3.02 -5.23
C LYS A 21 15.84 2.13 -5.58
N LYS A 22 16.10 0.91 -6.05
CA LYS A 22 15.06 -0.04 -6.45
C LYS A 22 14.20 -0.48 -5.25
N ALA A 23 14.82 -0.79 -4.12
CA ALA A 23 14.12 -1.15 -2.87
C ALA A 23 13.14 -0.08 -2.40
N ILE A 24 13.56 1.19 -2.48
CA ILE A 24 12.78 2.31 -1.95
C ILE A 24 11.78 2.86 -2.99
N LYS A 25 11.97 2.60 -4.29
CA LYS A 25 11.18 3.21 -5.38
C LYS A 25 9.67 3.01 -5.19
N HIS A 26 9.23 1.77 -5.03
CA HIS A 26 7.80 1.44 -4.90
C HIS A 26 7.21 1.96 -3.59
N MET A 27 7.92 1.73 -2.47
CA MET A 27 7.53 2.25 -1.16
C MET A 27 7.33 3.76 -1.17
N LYS A 28 8.29 4.49 -1.77
CA LYS A 28 8.21 5.93 -1.94
C LYS A 28 7.02 6.34 -2.77
N TRP A 29 6.77 5.67 -3.89
CA TRP A 29 5.66 6.00 -4.77
C TRP A 29 4.31 5.83 -4.06
N PHE A 30 4.03 4.66 -3.48
CA PHE A 30 2.79 4.40 -2.74
C PHE A 30 2.60 5.36 -1.56
N PHE A 31 3.63 5.55 -0.74
CA PHE A 31 3.55 6.48 0.39
C PHE A 31 3.43 7.94 -0.03
N THR A 32 3.90 8.32 -1.21
CA THR A 32 3.72 9.68 -1.73
C THR A 32 2.27 9.92 -2.12
N LEU A 33 1.63 8.96 -2.81
CA LEU A 33 0.21 9.02 -3.13
C LEU A 33 -0.66 9.16 -1.87
N LEU A 34 -0.26 8.49 -0.80
CA LEU A 34 -0.93 8.51 0.50
C LEU A 34 -0.57 9.72 1.39
N GLY A 35 0.36 10.57 0.97
CA GLY A 35 0.90 11.70 1.75
C GLY A 35 1.90 11.30 2.87
N ILE A 36 2.03 10.02 3.18
CA ILE A 36 2.86 9.48 4.26
C ILE A 36 4.36 9.67 4.02
N TRP A 37 4.83 9.58 2.77
CA TRP A 37 6.26 9.53 2.46
C TRP A 37 7.02 10.74 3.01
N PHE A 38 6.38 11.89 2.98
CA PHE A 38 7.01 13.11 3.45
C PHE A 38 7.02 13.25 4.98
N LEU A 39 6.10 12.57 5.69
CA LEU A 39 6.18 12.45 7.15
C LEU A 39 7.36 11.58 7.59
N ILE A 40 7.77 10.63 6.74
CA ILE A 40 8.94 9.76 6.93
C ILE A 40 10.22 10.53 6.56
N SER A 41 10.20 11.28 5.46
CA SER A 41 11.35 12.05 4.96
C SER A 41 11.58 13.32 5.78
N LYS A 42 12.53 13.26 6.73
CA LYS A 42 12.90 14.31 7.72
C LYS A 42 13.18 15.75 7.21
N ASN A 43 13.11 16.05 5.91
CA ASN A 43 13.56 17.33 5.37
C ASN A 43 12.58 17.93 4.35
N THR A 44 11.63 18.75 4.82
CA THR A 44 10.64 19.41 3.95
C THR A 44 10.46 20.88 4.33
N LYS A 45 10.69 21.78 3.35
CA LYS A 45 10.36 23.22 3.40
C LYS A 45 8.87 23.43 3.74
N THR A 46 8.52 24.58 4.34
CA THR A 46 7.15 24.91 4.80
C THR A 46 6.06 24.69 3.75
N MET A 47 6.27 25.13 2.50
CA MET A 47 5.30 24.92 1.42
C MET A 47 5.01 23.44 1.13
N LYS A 48 6.01 22.56 1.27
CA LYS A 48 5.80 21.11 1.11
C LYS A 48 4.95 20.56 2.25
N LYS A 49 5.11 21.05 3.48
CA LYS A 49 4.30 20.63 4.65
C LYS A 49 2.80 20.89 4.42
N PHE A 50 2.44 22.03 3.85
CA PHE A 50 1.04 22.34 3.53
C PHE A 50 0.43 21.31 2.56
N TRP A 51 1.10 21.05 1.43
CA TRP A 51 0.64 20.04 0.46
C TRP A 51 0.52 18.64 1.05
N ILE A 52 1.45 18.26 1.93
CA ILE A 52 1.42 16.98 2.64
C ILE A 52 0.18 16.89 3.53
N SER A 53 -0.05 17.92 4.36
CA SER A 53 -1.23 17.96 5.22
C SER A 53 -2.53 17.90 4.41
N LEU A 54 -2.60 18.60 3.27
CA LEU A 54 -3.77 18.58 2.40
C LEU A 54 -4.03 17.18 1.84
N VAL A 55 -3.00 16.47 1.35
CA VAL A 55 -3.14 15.09 0.84
C VAL A 55 -3.54 14.12 1.94
N LEU A 56 -2.99 14.26 3.15
CA LEU A 56 -3.37 13.43 4.30
C LEU A 56 -4.84 13.65 4.66
N ILE A 57 -5.25 14.92 4.84
CA ILE A 57 -6.62 15.30 5.19
C ILE A 57 -7.59 14.81 4.12
N PHE A 58 -7.27 15.00 2.84
CA PHE A 58 -8.09 14.54 1.73
C PHE A 58 -8.29 13.02 1.71
N ASN A 59 -7.21 12.24 1.89
CA ASN A 59 -7.35 10.77 1.95
C ASN A 59 -8.17 10.32 3.18
N GLN A 60 -8.05 11.01 4.31
CA GLN A 60 -8.83 10.70 5.51
C GLN A 60 -10.30 11.10 5.36
N SER A 61 -10.61 12.25 4.77
CA SER A 61 -11.97 12.69 4.51
C SER A 61 -12.69 11.76 3.54
N LEU A 62 -11.97 11.27 2.52
CA LEU A 62 -12.47 10.25 1.59
C LEU A 62 -12.89 8.95 2.32
N LEU A 63 -12.06 8.44 3.23
CA LEU A 63 -12.40 7.25 4.02
C LEU A 63 -13.59 7.51 4.96
N ALA A 64 -13.59 8.67 5.64
CA ALA A 64 -14.68 9.06 6.54
C ALA A 64 -16.01 9.20 5.80
N PHE A 65 -15.97 9.70 4.56
CA PHE A 65 -17.15 9.86 3.71
C PHE A 65 -17.86 8.53 3.46
N ILE A 66 -17.15 7.40 3.37
CA ILE A 66 -17.78 6.07 3.31
C ILE A 66 -18.12 5.53 4.69
N LEU A 67 -17.17 5.58 5.64
CA LEU A 67 -17.35 4.92 6.94
C LEU A 67 -18.52 5.50 7.73
N VAL A 68 -18.60 6.83 7.86
CA VAL A 68 -19.61 7.48 8.72
C VAL A 68 -21.03 7.16 8.23
N PRO A 69 -21.38 7.40 6.95
CA PRO A 69 -22.69 7.04 6.45
C PRO A 69 -22.93 5.53 6.60
N SER A 70 -21.96 4.68 6.24
CA SER A 70 -22.11 3.21 6.30
C SER A 70 -22.45 2.70 7.69
N PHE A 71 -21.80 3.23 8.74
CA PHE A 71 -22.13 2.90 10.12
C PHE A 71 -23.52 3.37 10.50
N VAL A 72 -23.91 4.60 10.14
CA VAL A 72 -25.25 5.13 10.43
C VAL A 72 -26.33 4.26 9.77
N TYR A 73 -26.15 3.89 8.51
CA TYR A 73 -27.11 3.06 7.79
C TYR A 73 -27.26 1.66 8.39
N VAL A 74 -26.15 0.97 8.68
CA VAL A 74 -26.19 -0.39 9.24
C VAL A 74 -26.79 -0.41 10.65
N ILE A 75 -26.56 0.64 11.45
CA ILE A 75 -27.06 0.70 12.84
C ILE A 75 -28.54 1.11 12.86
N TYR A 76 -28.92 2.17 12.14
CA TYR A 76 -30.22 2.83 12.32
C TYR A 76 -31.26 2.50 11.24
N TYR A 77 -30.85 2.19 10.01
CA TYR A 77 -31.78 2.08 8.87
C TYR A 77 -31.99 0.66 8.41
N GLU A 78 -30.91 -0.10 8.24
CA GLU A 78 -31.03 -1.49 7.81
C GLU A 78 -31.61 -2.33 8.96
N GLN A 79 -32.61 -3.15 8.66
CA GLN A 79 -33.25 -4.03 9.65
C GLN A 79 -33.00 -5.50 9.31
N ASP A 80 -32.70 -5.82 8.04
CA ASP A 80 -32.41 -7.19 7.63
C ASP A 80 -30.98 -7.60 8.06
N ILE A 81 -30.91 -8.59 8.93
CA ILE A 81 -29.65 -9.16 9.45
C ILE A 81 -28.78 -9.70 8.31
N LYS A 82 -29.36 -10.29 7.26
CA LYS A 82 -28.61 -10.82 6.12
C LYS A 82 -27.89 -9.70 5.38
N ILE A 83 -28.56 -8.56 5.17
CA ILE A 83 -27.99 -7.39 4.50
C ILE A 83 -26.89 -6.77 5.38
N LYS A 84 -27.10 -6.67 6.70
CA LYS A 84 -26.07 -6.20 7.65
C LYS A 84 -24.80 -7.05 7.60
N ILE A 85 -24.95 -8.38 7.67
CA ILE A 85 -23.81 -9.31 7.60
C ILE A 85 -23.07 -9.15 6.28
N ALA A 86 -23.80 -8.98 5.18
CA ALA A 86 -23.21 -8.86 3.86
C ALA A 86 -22.45 -7.53 3.67
N LEU A 87 -22.93 -6.43 4.25
CA LEU A 87 -22.24 -5.12 4.26
C LEU A 87 -21.03 -5.08 5.20
N PHE A 88 -20.99 -5.96 6.21
CA PHE A 88 -19.89 -6.02 7.17
C PHE A 88 -18.54 -6.31 6.49
N GLY A 89 -18.53 -7.13 5.43
CA GLY A 89 -17.33 -7.45 4.66
C GLY A 89 -16.67 -6.19 4.06
N PRO A 90 -17.35 -5.47 3.14
CA PRO A 90 -16.83 -4.24 2.55
C PRO A 90 -16.47 -3.16 3.60
N ILE A 91 -17.32 -2.94 4.61
CA ILE A 91 -17.05 -1.96 5.68
C ILE A 91 -15.80 -2.37 6.47
N GLY A 92 -15.67 -3.64 6.82
CA GLY A 92 -14.53 -4.18 7.55
C GLY A 92 -13.22 -4.00 6.80
N VAL A 93 -13.22 -4.13 5.47
CA VAL A 93 -12.04 -3.84 4.62
C VAL A 93 -11.64 -2.36 4.72
N VAL A 94 -12.60 -1.43 4.65
CA VAL A 94 -12.34 0.01 4.76
C VAL A 94 -11.80 0.36 6.14
N VAL A 95 -12.41 -0.17 7.22
CA VAL A 95 -11.94 0.01 8.61
C VAL A 95 -10.52 -0.53 8.79
N SER A 96 -10.24 -1.74 8.29
CA SER A 96 -8.91 -2.35 8.35
C SER A 96 -7.85 -1.48 7.66
N CYS A 97 -8.17 -0.92 6.50
CA CYS A 97 -7.26 -0.03 5.78
C CYS A 97 -7.02 1.29 6.53
N PHE A 98 -8.07 1.87 7.12
CA PHE A 98 -7.96 3.05 7.98
C PHE A 98 -7.04 2.78 9.19
N LEU A 99 -7.25 1.68 9.91
CA LEU A 99 -6.41 1.31 11.05
C LEU A 99 -4.95 1.08 10.64
N LYS A 100 -4.71 0.40 9.52
CA LYS A 100 -3.36 0.22 8.95
C LYS A 100 -2.71 1.55 8.62
N TYR A 101 -3.46 2.49 8.04
CA TYR A 101 -2.97 3.82 7.72
C TYR A 101 -2.51 4.59 8.96
N VAL A 102 -3.36 4.62 10.00
CA VAL A 102 -3.03 5.23 11.29
C VAL A 102 -1.81 4.56 11.92
N ALA A 103 -1.74 3.22 11.89
CA ALA A 103 -0.60 2.46 12.40
C ALA A 103 0.71 2.81 11.69
N VAL A 104 0.70 2.97 10.35
CA VAL A 104 1.86 3.40 9.57
C VAL A 104 2.29 4.81 9.96
N ILE A 105 1.36 5.74 10.16
CA ILE A 105 1.67 7.11 10.61
C ILE A 105 2.30 7.10 12.00
N ILE A 106 1.74 6.35 12.95
CA ILE A 106 2.29 6.23 14.31
C ILE A 106 3.71 5.65 14.24
N ARG A 107 3.92 4.58 13.46
CA ARG A 107 5.20 3.88 13.32
C ARG A 107 6.17 4.53 12.34
N ARG A 108 5.86 5.70 11.77
CA ARG A 108 6.68 6.37 10.74
C ARG A 108 8.16 6.53 11.11
N LYS A 109 8.46 6.80 12.39
CA LYS A 109 9.84 6.94 12.88
C LYS A 109 10.60 5.61 12.78
N ASN A 110 9.96 4.51 13.15
CA ASN A 110 10.53 3.17 13.06
C ASN A 110 10.70 2.75 11.61
N ILE A 111 9.71 3.00 10.76
CA ILE A 111 9.81 2.75 9.31
C ILE A 111 10.99 3.54 8.71
N ASN A 112 11.16 4.81 9.08
CA ASN A 112 12.31 5.59 8.62
C ASN A 112 13.65 4.99 9.09
N LYS A 113 13.75 4.53 10.35
CA LYS A 113 14.93 3.82 10.86
C LYS A 113 15.21 2.55 10.04
N CYS A 114 14.21 1.75 9.71
CA CYS A 114 14.37 0.57 8.86
C CYS A 114 14.86 0.95 7.45
N ILE A 115 14.35 2.03 6.86
CA ILE A 115 14.82 2.53 5.56
C ILE A 115 16.27 3.03 5.66
N GLU A 116 16.64 3.72 6.73
CA GLU A 116 18.01 4.17 7.00
C GLU A 116 18.96 2.96 7.13
N GLN A 117 18.56 1.94 7.89
CA GLN A 117 19.33 0.70 8.04
C GLN A 117 19.50 -0.03 6.71
N LEU A 118 18.42 -0.20 5.94
CA LEU A 118 18.48 -0.80 4.61
C LEU A 118 19.50 -0.10 3.71
N LYS A 119 19.54 1.25 3.73
CA LYS A 119 20.54 2.01 2.96
C LYS A 119 21.96 1.76 3.43
N ILE A 120 22.18 1.60 4.74
CA ILE A 120 23.50 1.32 5.31
C ILE A 120 23.93 -0.08 4.87
N ASP A 121 23.07 -1.07 5.04
CA ASP A 121 23.29 -2.46 4.67
C ASP A 121 23.71 -2.61 3.20
N TRP A 122 23.02 -1.90 2.30
CA TRP A 122 23.41 -1.86 0.89
C TRP A 122 24.77 -1.22 0.66
N LYS A 123 25.13 -0.17 1.41
CA LYS A 123 26.45 0.49 1.27
C LYS A 123 27.59 -0.38 1.80
N THR A 124 27.32 -1.25 2.77
CA THR A 124 28.34 -2.10 3.41
C THR A 124 28.70 -3.36 2.62
N LEU A 125 27.95 -3.71 1.57
CA LEU A 125 28.27 -4.86 0.73
C LEU A 125 29.63 -4.68 0.03
N ARG A 126 30.52 -5.66 0.19
CA ARG A 126 31.94 -5.54 -0.22
C ARG A 126 32.27 -6.27 -1.52
N ASN A 127 31.62 -7.40 -1.77
CA ASN A 127 31.92 -8.28 -2.89
C ASN A 127 30.68 -8.53 -3.77
N LYS A 128 30.91 -9.06 -4.97
CA LYS A 128 29.86 -9.25 -5.97
C LYS A 128 28.83 -10.32 -5.54
N GLU A 129 29.28 -11.36 -4.86
CA GLU A 129 28.40 -12.43 -4.39
C GLU A 129 27.38 -11.94 -3.34
N GLU A 130 27.83 -11.14 -2.36
CA GLU A 130 26.94 -10.47 -1.41
C GLU A 130 25.91 -9.57 -2.13
N GLN A 131 26.36 -8.86 -3.17
CA GLN A 131 25.48 -8.03 -3.99
C GLN A 131 24.46 -8.86 -4.77
N ASP A 132 24.88 -9.98 -5.36
CA ASP A 132 24.01 -10.85 -6.16
C ASP A 132 22.95 -11.52 -5.27
N VAL A 133 23.34 -11.98 -4.07
CA VAL A 133 22.40 -12.51 -3.06
C VAL A 133 21.38 -11.44 -2.65
N MET A 134 21.84 -10.23 -2.33
CA MET A 134 20.95 -9.16 -1.91
C MET A 134 20.02 -8.73 -3.06
N MET A 135 20.53 -8.63 -4.29
CA MET A 135 19.75 -8.29 -5.48
C MET A 135 18.70 -9.36 -5.79
N LYS A 136 19.03 -10.65 -5.63
CA LYS A 136 18.08 -11.76 -5.80
C LYS A 136 16.91 -11.65 -4.83
N ASN A 137 17.20 -11.42 -3.55
CA ASN A 137 16.18 -11.24 -2.51
C ASN A 137 15.33 -9.97 -2.72
N LEU A 138 15.98 -8.87 -3.13
CA LEU A 138 15.27 -7.64 -3.49
C LEU A 138 14.31 -7.87 -4.67
N ASN A 139 14.76 -8.56 -5.71
CA ASN A 139 13.92 -8.88 -6.87
C ASN A 139 12.72 -9.74 -6.45
N HIS A 140 12.90 -10.69 -5.54
CA HIS A 140 11.80 -11.49 -5.02
C HIS A 140 10.75 -10.62 -4.30
N GLY A 141 11.17 -9.70 -3.43
CA GLY A 141 10.26 -8.77 -2.74
C GLY A 141 9.53 -7.81 -3.69
N VAL A 142 10.22 -7.36 -4.76
CA VAL A 142 9.60 -6.55 -5.82
C VAL A 142 8.56 -7.36 -6.60
N ASN A 143 8.85 -8.62 -6.92
CA ASN A 143 7.91 -9.49 -7.63
C ASN A 143 6.66 -9.76 -6.79
N ILE A 144 6.81 -10.01 -5.48
CA ILE A 144 5.68 -10.12 -4.54
C ILE A 144 4.85 -8.84 -4.56
N THR A 145 5.49 -7.67 -4.50
CA THR A 145 4.79 -6.39 -4.56
C THR A 145 3.99 -6.24 -5.85
N ILE A 146 4.58 -6.56 -7.01
CA ILE A 146 3.92 -6.46 -8.31
C ILE A 146 2.72 -7.41 -8.38
N PHE A 147 2.91 -8.65 -7.96
CA PHE A 147 1.84 -9.64 -7.92
C PHE A 147 0.67 -9.17 -7.04
N CYS A 148 0.94 -8.72 -5.81
CA CYS A 148 -0.07 -8.19 -4.91
C CYS A 148 -0.74 -6.94 -5.47
N ALA A 149 0.01 -6.03 -6.10
CA ALA A 149 -0.55 -4.84 -6.73
C ALA A 149 -1.52 -5.18 -7.86
N THR A 150 -1.11 -6.10 -8.74
CA THR A 150 -1.95 -6.57 -9.85
C THR A 150 -3.20 -7.26 -9.33
N ALA A 151 -3.07 -8.21 -8.39
CA ALA A 151 -4.21 -8.92 -7.82
C ALA A 151 -5.19 -7.98 -7.11
N ILE A 152 -4.70 -7.04 -6.30
CA ILE A 152 -5.53 -6.10 -5.55
C ILE A 152 -6.19 -5.09 -6.48
N TYR A 153 -5.48 -4.51 -7.45
CA TYR A 153 -6.13 -3.56 -8.36
C TYR A 153 -7.13 -4.25 -9.28
N ILE A 154 -6.78 -5.40 -9.87
CA ILE A 154 -7.72 -6.13 -10.73
C ILE A 154 -8.93 -6.54 -9.92
N GLY A 155 -8.78 -7.22 -8.79
CA GLY A 155 -9.90 -7.70 -7.97
C GLY A 155 -10.68 -6.57 -7.29
N GLY A 156 -9.98 -5.64 -6.65
CA GLY A 156 -10.59 -4.58 -5.85
C GLY A 156 -11.29 -3.52 -6.69
N VAL A 157 -10.68 -3.08 -7.79
CA VAL A 157 -11.30 -2.08 -8.68
C VAL A 157 -12.40 -2.72 -9.53
N SER A 158 -12.21 -3.95 -10.03
CA SER A 158 -13.29 -4.64 -10.75
C SER A 158 -14.51 -4.89 -9.86
N HIS A 159 -14.31 -5.28 -8.59
CA HIS A 159 -15.42 -5.41 -7.65
C HIS A 159 -16.16 -4.08 -7.47
N GLN A 160 -15.45 -2.97 -7.30
CA GLN A 160 -16.10 -1.67 -7.15
C GLN A 160 -16.87 -1.23 -8.39
N ILE A 161 -16.31 -1.44 -9.58
CA ILE A 161 -16.94 -1.00 -10.83
C ILE A 161 -18.11 -1.90 -11.20
N PHE A 162 -17.98 -3.23 -11.07
CA PHE A 162 -18.94 -4.17 -11.63
C PHE A 162 -19.92 -4.75 -10.61
N ALA A 163 -19.55 -4.90 -9.33
CA ALA A 163 -20.44 -5.54 -8.34
C ALA A 163 -21.83 -4.88 -8.23
N PRO A 164 -22.00 -3.55 -8.34
CA PRO A 164 -23.34 -2.94 -8.35
C PRO A 164 -24.22 -3.40 -9.51
N PHE A 165 -23.63 -3.78 -10.64
CA PHE A 165 -24.33 -4.14 -11.88
C PHE A 165 -24.50 -5.65 -12.06
N LEU A 166 -23.90 -6.48 -11.20
CA LEU A 166 -24.01 -7.93 -11.31
C LEU A 166 -25.37 -8.43 -10.79
N PRO A 167 -26.06 -9.33 -11.53
CA PRO A 167 -27.30 -9.96 -11.08
C PRO A 167 -27.07 -10.75 -9.79
N GLY A 168 -27.94 -10.57 -8.79
CA GLY A 168 -27.82 -11.27 -7.50
C GLY A 168 -26.82 -10.63 -6.53
N SER A 169 -26.28 -9.45 -6.83
CA SER A 169 -25.59 -8.64 -5.82
C SER A 169 -26.56 -8.25 -4.71
N ILE A 170 -26.07 -8.10 -3.47
CA ILE A 170 -26.88 -7.62 -2.33
C ILE A 170 -27.66 -6.36 -2.73
N ILE A 171 -27.03 -5.46 -3.48
CA ILE A 171 -27.63 -4.22 -3.98
C ILE A 171 -28.82 -4.49 -4.91
N SER A 172 -28.71 -5.47 -5.82
CA SER A 172 -29.82 -5.88 -6.69
C SER A 172 -30.95 -6.60 -5.95
N ILE A 173 -30.63 -7.38 -4.91
CA ILE A 173 -31.58 -8.16 -4.11
C ILE A 173 -32.34 -7.26 -3.14
N VAL A 174 -31.65 -6.33 -2.47
CA VAL A 174 -32.25 -5.39 -1.50
C VAL A 174 -33.24 -4.45 -2.20
N ARG A 175 -32.94 -4.00 -3.43
CA ARG A 175 -33.68 -2.88 -4.00
C ARG A 175 -34.92 -3.23 -4.81
N ASN A 176 -35.10 -4.44 -5.36
CA ASN A 176 -36.24 -4.83 -6.22
C ASN A 176 -36.73 -3.73 -7.22
N SER A 177 -35.84 -2.82 -7.62
CA SER A 177 -36.21 -1.59 -8.32
C SER A 177 -35.19 -1.29 -9.40
N THR A 178 -35.72 -0.94 -10.56
CA THR A 178 -35.09 -0.63 -11.85
C THR A 178 -34.16 0.60 -11.83
N GLY A 179 -33.78 1.10 -10.65
CA GLY A 179 -32.95 2.29 -10.49
C GLY A 179 -31.45 1.99 -10.58
N ARG A 180 -30.65 3.06 -10.62
CA ARG A 180 -29.20 3.00 -10.78
C ARG A 180 -28.50 2.48 -9.50
N PRO A 181 -27.68 1.42 -9.56
CA PRO A 181 -27.12 0.76 -8.37
C PRO A 181 -25.84 1.43 -7.84
N LEU A 182 -25.69 1.52 -6.52
CA LEU A 182 -24.49 2.00 -5.84
C LEU A 182 -23.87 0.90 -4.99
N ILE A 183 -22.52 0.86 -4.89
CA ILE A 183 -21.80 -0.14 -4.07
C ILE A 183 -22.24 -0.05 -2.61
N TYR A 184 -22.36 1.18 -2.13
CA TYR A 184 -22.89 1.49 -0.80
C TYR A 184 -24.22 2.23 -0.99
N PRO A 185 -25.38 1.59 -0.76
CA PRO A 185 -26.71 2.21 -0.90
C PRO A 185 -27.03 3.22 0.22
N VAL A 186 -26.01 3.55 1.01
CA VAL A 186 -26.11 4.30 2.26
C VAL A 186 -26.47 5.78 2.04
N TYR A 187 -26.18 6.31 0.86
CA TYR A 187 -26.40 7.71 0.55
C TYR A 187 -27.83 8.03 0.12
N ASP A 188 -28.68 7.01 -0.13
CA ASP A 188 -30.09 7.19 -0.51
C ASP A 188 -30.89 7.91 0.59
N MET A 189 -30.43 7.85 1.84
CA MET A 189 -31.00 8.59 2.98
C MET A 189 -30.64 10.09 2.96
N LEU A 190 -29.45 10.45 2.48
CA LEU A 190 -28.91 11.81 2.57
C LEU A 190 -29.13 12.60 1.28
N PHE A 191 -29.18 11.91 0.15
CA PHE A 191 -29.27 12.51 -1.17
C PHE A 191 -30.22 11.70 -2.04
N ASN A 192 -30.90 12.37 -2.99
CA ASN A 192 -31.61 11.66 -4.05
C ASN A 192 -30.59 11.09 -5.04
N THR A 193 -30.04 9.93 -4.74
CA THR A 193 -28.98 9.26 -5.51
C THR A 193 -29.44 8.77 -6.89
N GLN A 194 -30.72 8.90 -7.21
CA GLN A 194 -31.29 8.47 -8.49
C GLN A 194 -31.40 9.61 -9.50
N THR A 195 -31.16 10.86 -9.09
CA THR A 195 -31.15 12.01 -9.98
C THR A 195 -29.74 12.31 -10.50
N THR A 196 -29.66 12.73 -11.75
CA THR A 196 -28.44 13.31 -12.32
C THR A 196 -28.33 14.77 -11.87
N PRO A 197 -27.14 15.28 -11.46
CA PRO A 197 -25.82 14.62 -11.49
C PRO A 197 -25.41 13.91 -10.18
N THR A 198 -26.32 13.79 -9.21
CA THR A 198 -26.04 13.27 -7.87
C THR A 198 -25.50 11.84 -7.89
N TYR A 199 -26.13 10.96 -8.69
CA TYR A 199 -25.70 9.57 -8.85
C TYR A 199 -24.23 9.47 -9.28
N GLU A 200 -23.89 10.19 -10.35
CA GLU A 200 -22.58 10.13 -10.99
C GLU A 200 -21.49 10.62 -10.05
N ILE A 201 -21.75 11.68 -9.28
CA ILE A 201 -20.81 12.23 -8.29
C ILE A 201 -20.54 11.21 -7.17
N ILE A 202 -21.59 10.59 -6.63
CA ILE A 202 -21.46 9.62 -5.53
C ILE A 202 -20.75 8.36 -6.02
N TYR A 203 -21.14 7.84 -7.19
CA TYR A 203 -20.52 6.66 -7.78
C TYR A 203 -19.02 6.88 -8.04
N LEU A 204 -18.64 7.99 -8.68
CA LEU A 204 -17.24 8.34 -8.92
C LEU A 204 -16.46 8.51 -7.60
N SER A 205 -17.08 9.11 -6.58
CA SER A 205 -16.48 9.25 -5.26
C SER A 205 -16.21 7.87 -4.63
N GLN A 206 -17.15 6.93 -4.71
CA GLN A 206 -16.97 5.57 -4.19
C GLN A 206 -15.84 4.81 -4.91
N VAL A 207 -15.73 4.95 -6.24
CA VAL A 207 -14.63 4.39 -7.03
C VAL A 207 -13.28 4.99 -6.61
N LEU A 208 -13.21 6.32 -6.43
CA LEU A 208 -11.99 6.99 -5.98
C LEU A 208 -11.55 6.51 -4.60
N ILE A 209 -12.48 6.41 -3.65
CA ILE A 209 -12.18 5.93 -2.29
C ILE A 209 -11.67 4.48 -2.35
N GLY A 210 -12.30 3.69 -3.20
CA GLY A 210 -11.90 2.32 -3.41
C GLY A 210 -10.51 2.13 -4.02
N ILE A 211 -10.09 3.01 -4.94
CA ILE A 211 -8.71 3.09 -5.44
C ILE A 211 -7.75 3.47 -4.30
N VAL A 212 -8.12 4.41 -3.43
CA VAL A 212 -7.33 4.79 -2.26
C VAL A 212 -7.14 3.60 -1.31
N VAL A 213 -8.21 2.86 -1.00
CA VAL A 213 -8.19 1.65 -0.18
C VAL A 213 -7.26 0.58 -0.78
N CYS A 214 -7.36 0.32 -2.09
CA CYS A 214 -6.45 -0.60 -2.78
C CYS A 214 -4.99 -0.14 -2.68
N THR A 215 -4.74 1.15 -2.89
CA THR A 215 -3.40 1.74 -2.80
C THR A 215 -2.81 1.61 -1.40
N MET A 216 -3.62 1.79 -0.34
CA MET A 216 -3.21 1.56 1.05
C MET A 216 -2.84 0.09 1.31
N ALA A 217 -3.67 -0.84 0.86
CA ALA A 217 -3.40 -2.27 1.01
C ALA A 217 -2.07 -2.65 0.35
N ILE A 218 -1.85 -2.20 -0.89
CA ILE A 218 -0.61 -2.45 -1.63
C ILE A 218 0.59 -1.79 -0.96
N ALA A 219 0.45 -0.57 -0.44
CA ALA A 219 1.53 0.12 0.28
C ALA A 219 2.02 -0.70 1.48
N THR A 220 1.09 -1.24 2.28
CA THR A 220 1.45 -2.07 3.44
C THR A 220 2.09 -3.39 3.03
N CYS A 221 1.57 -4.05 2.00
CA CYS A 221 2.15 -5.27 1.46
C CYS A 221 3.58 -5.02 0.94
N ASN A 222 3.79 -3.92 0.19
CA ASN A 222 5.10 -3.55 -0.33
C ASN A 222 6.14 -3.37 0.77
N VAL A 223 5.81 -2.64 1.84
CA VAL A 223 6.72 -2.41 2.97
C VAL A 223 7.13 -3.73 3.61
N SER A 224 6.15 -4.58 3.90
CA SER A 224 6.39 -5.90 4.48
C SER A 224 7.26 -6.77 3.57
N ALA A 225 6.90 -6.88 2.29
CA ALA A 225 7.64 -7.70 1.32
C ALA A 225 9.10 -7.25 1.20
N ILE A 226 9.36 -5.95 1.06
CA ILE A 226 10.72 -5.42 0.92
C ILE A 226 11.54 -5.63 2.19
N PHE A 227 10.97 -5.40 3.38
CA PHE A 227 11.72 -5.59 4.63
C PHE A 227 11.98 -7.06 4.93
N VAL A 228 10.99 -7.94 4.76
CA VAL A 228 11.17 -9.38 4.97
C VAL A 228 12.23 -9.93 4.03
N THR A 229 12.15 -9.66 2.72
CA THR A 229 13.16 -10.19 1.80
C THR A 229 14.53 -9.56 2.00
N HIS A 230 14.61 -8.29 2.42
CA HIS A 230 15.90 -7.68 2.81
C HIS A 230 16.54 -8.40 3.99
N ILE A 231 15.76 -8.74 5.03
CA ILE A 231 16.24 -9.51 6.17
C ILE A 231 16.69 -10.91 5.73
N CYS A 232 15.91 -11.60 4.89
CA CYS A 232 16.33 -12.90 4.33
C CYS A 232 17.66 -12.79 3.56
N GLY A 233 17.85 -11.72 2.80
CA GLY A 233 19.11 -11.43 2.12
C GLY A 233 20.29 -11.23 3.07
N GLN A 234 20.09 -10.50 4.17
CA GLN A 234 21.11 -10.32 5.22
C GLN A 234 21.47 -11.64 5.90
N VAL A 235 20.47 -12.46 6.25
CA VAL A 235 20.69 -13.78 6.86
C VAL A 235 21.48 -14.69 5.91
N HIS A 236 21.17 -14.70 4.62
CA HIS A 236 21.92 -15.48 3.64
C HIS A 236 23.38 -15.03 3.51
N ILE A 237 23.62 -13.71 3.51
CA ILE A 237 24.99 -13.17 3.53
C ILE A 237 25.73 -13.58 4.80
N MET A 238 25.06 -13.58 5.95
CA MET A 238 25.66 -14.01 7.21
C MET A 238 26.06 -15.49 7.17
N MET A 239 25.21 -16.36 6.65
CA MET A 239 25.53 -17.79 6.47
C MET A 239 26.74 -17.98 5.54
N LEU A 240 26.80 -17.29 4.39
CA LEU A 240 27.94 -17.35 3.48
C LEU A 240 29.26 -16.95 4.15
N LYS A 241 29.23 -15.96 5.03
CA LYS A 241 30.42 -15.53 5.79
C LYS A 241 30.84 -16.57 6.81
N LEU A 242 29.90 -17.19 7.51
CA LEU A 242 30.19 -18.23 8.50
C LEU A 242 30.79 -19.47 7.84
N THR A 243 30.21 -19.95 6.73
CA THR A 243 30.76 -21.09 5.98
C THR A 243 32.20 -20.83 5.57
N ARG A 244 32.49 -19.65 4.99
CA ARG A 244 33.86 -19.25 4.63
C ARG A 244 34.84 -19.22 5.79
N LEU A 245 34.38 -18.89 7.00
CA LEU A 245 35.24 -18.88 8.17
C LEU A 245 35.53 -20.30 8.68
N SER A 246 34.55 -21.21 8.54
CA SER A 246 34.70 -22.63 8.85
C SER A 246 35.71 -23.30 7.90
N ASP A 247 35.58 -23.05 6.60
CA ASP A 247 36.45 -23.62 5.56
C ASP A 247 37.91 -23.12 5.63
N ILE A 248 38.20 -22.08 6.44
CA ILE A 248 39.56 -21.58 6.68
C ILE A 248 40.24 -22.33 7.85
N HIS A 249 39.47 -23.01 8.71
CA HIS A 249 39.98 -23.74 9.88
C HIS A 249 40.12 -25.25 9.63
N GLU A 250 39.69 -25.75 8.47
CA GLU A 250 40.04 -27.08 7.92
C GLU A 250 41.21 -26.94 6.93
#